data_AF-A0AAD9AWJ5-F1
#
_entry.id   AF-A0AAD9AWJ5-F1
#
_cell.length_a   1.000
_cell.length_b   1.000
_cell.length_c   1.000
_cell.angle_alpha   90.00
_cell.angle_beta   90.00
_cell.angle_gamma   90.00
#
_symmetry.space_group_name_H-M   'P 1'
#
loop_
_entity.id
_entity.type
_entity.pdbx_description
1 polymer ?
#
loop_
_entity_poly.entity_id
_entity_poly.type
_entity_poly.pdbx_seq_one_letter_code
_entity_poly.pdbx_strand_id
1 'polypeptide(L)'
;MRTKAQLYITFKDNTTETIVTDSPWRGKLGGSTRTGAIPNNELFDSRIESQAWKKAGFNASTWPNAIVQTLPSTEIQSSPVEPVRIKESIKAVSITNPESGAYNASIRMHYGEKLRSTGRIQDTGGNWQHSTYIHDGTGSVTWIPRHSYYGFRYIELTGVAGTPNAGTVVAQRLHSDVRGIGWFTASDDTLTWIHDTTWQSMLNNIVGVPTDGAYLEKQPWLSDAAVMSETILSSLNVKSLYTKWAQDIADSALADGNLPPWAPSPLEMDPFPSPTWGNAFSEVVWQLYQHSGDVNLLSRFYESMKSYLSYELNHRNSSGLIGLESWGDWVTPSINDKGIVGTAHL
;
A
#
# COMPACT_ATOMS: atom_id res chain seq x y z
N MET A 1 -5.26 -13.85 13.58
CA MET A 1 -4.64 -14.09 12.26
C MET A 1 -5.26 -15.35 11.67
N ARG A 2 -5.58 -15.35 10.38
CA ARG A 2 -6.00 -16.54 9.62
C ARG A 2 -4.93 -16.82 8.57
N THR A 3 -4.60 -18.09 8.35
CA THR A 3 -3.60 -18.51 7.36
C THR A 3 -4.16 -19.69 6.58
N LYS A 4 -3.95 -19.70 5.27
CA LYS A 4 -4.19 -20.84 4.40
C LYS A 4 -2.93 -21.07 3.59
N ALA A 5 -2.36 -22.27 3.69
CA ALA A 5 -1.18 -22.65 2.91
C ALA A 5 -1.29 -24.10 2.46
N GLN A 6 -0.67 -24.37 1.31
CA GLN A 6 -0.61 -25.69 0.72
C GLN A 6 0.72 -25.83 -0.01
N LEU A 7 1.44 -26.90 0.30
CA LEU A 7 2.70 -27.26 -0.33
C LEU A 7 2.50 -28.55 -1.12
N TYR A 8 2.68 -28.47 -2.43
CA TYR A 8 2.71 -29.63 -3.31
C TYR A 8 4.16 -30.04 -3.57
N ILE A 9 4.46 -31.32 -3.32
CA ILE A 9 5.77 -31.91 -3.52
C ILE A 9 5.64 -32.98 -4.60
N THR A 10 6.42 -32.87 -5.67
CA THR A 10 6.56 -33.92 -6.68
C THR A 10 7.93 -34.55 -6.53
N PHE A 11 7.96 -35.86 -6.28
CA PHE A 11 9.20 -36.62 -6.12
C PHE A 11 9.75 -37.06 -7.48
N LYS A 12 11.00 -37.54 -7.49
CA LYS A 12 11.68 -37.99 -8.71
C LYS A 12 11.00 -39.15 -9.42
N ASP A 13 10.23 -39.96 -8.69
CA ASP A 13 9.44 -41.07 -9.21
C ASP A 13 8.04 -40.66 -9.69
N ASN A 14 7.76 -39.35 -9.76
CA ASN A 14 6.48 -38.74 -10.09
C ASN A 14 5.36 -38.96 -9.07
N THR A 15 5.65 -39.52 -7.89
CA THR A 15 4.69 -39.51 -6.79
C THR A 15 4.54 -38.09 -6.22
N THR A 16 3.41 -37.83 -5.57
CA THR A 16 3.10 -36.51 -5.02
C THR A 16 2.70 -36.57 -3.56
N GLU A 17 3.14 -35.60 -2.77
CA GLU A 17 2.68 -35.33 -1.41
C GLU A 17 2.11 -33.91 -1.32
N THR A 18 1.04 -33.74 -0.54
CA THR A 18 0.46 -32.42 -0.27
C THR A 18 0.42 -32.19 1.22
N ILE A 19 1.06 -31.11 1.66
CA ILE A 19 1.01 -30.64 3.05
C ILE A 19 0.09 -29.42 3.09
N VAL A 20 -0.95 -29.47 3.90
CA VAL A 20 -1.97 -28.41 4.02
C VAL A 20 -1.97 -27.82 5.43
N THR A 21 -2.44 -26.57 5.57
CA THR A 21 -2.80 -26.01 6.87
C THR A 21 -4.08 -26.66 7.40
N ASP A 22 -3.99 -27.33 8.54
CA ASP A 22 -5.06 -28.05 9.23
C ASP A 22 -4.91 -27.99 10.78
N SER A 23 -5.71 -28.76 11.54
CA SER A 23 -5.76 -28.69 13.01
C SER A 23 -4.49 -29.18 13.76
N PRO A 24 -3.67 -30.11 13.22
CA PRO A 24 -2.36 -30.44 13.79
C PRO A 24 -1.34 -29.31 13.82
N TRP A 25 -1.49 -28.26 13.00
CA TRP A 25 -0.57 -27.12 13.04
C TRP A 25 -0.59 -26.47 14.41
N ARG A 26 0.55 -25.92 14.82
CA ARG A 26 0.69 -25.22 16.10
C ARG A 26 1.17 -23.81 15.90
N GLY A 27 0.69 -22.91 16.74
CA GLY A 27 1.04 -21.50 16.67
C GLY A 27 0.86 -20.81 18.02
N LYS A 28 1.63 -19.75 18.25
CA LYS A 28 1.46 -18.85 19.39
C LYS A 28 1.67 -17.42 18.93
N LEU A 29 1.31 -16.45 19.77
CA LEU A 29 1.73 -15.07 19.55
C LEU A 29 3.26 -14.98 19.65
N GLY A 30 3.85 -14.33 18.65
CA GLY A 30 5.28 -14.00 18.62
C GLY A 30 5.57 -12.67 19.33
N GLY A 31 6.79 -12.20 19.17
CA GLY A 31 7.27 -10.89 19.64
C GLY A 31 6.85 -9.75 18.74
N SER A 32 6.38 -10.03 17.52
CA SER A 32 5.87 -9.01 16.59
C SER A 32 4.42 -8.64 16.89
N THR A 33 4.17 -7.34 17.06
CA THR A 33 2.83 -6.75 17.12
C THR A 33 2.77 -5.52 16.20
N ARG A 34 1.58 -5.17 15.74
CA ARG A 34 1.32 -3.93 14.99
C ARG A 34 0.01 -3.32 15.45
N THR A 35 -0.15 -2.02 15.29
CA THR A 35 -1.40 -1.31 15.63
C THR A 35 -1.98 -0.59 14.41
N GLY A 36 -3.31 -0.44 14.39
CA GLY A 36 -4.03 0.27 13.33
C GLY A 36 -4.45 -0.60 12.15
N ALA A 37 -5.31 -0.03 11.30
CA ALA A 37 -5.75 -0.63 10.04
C ALA A 37 -4.70 -0.49 8.92
N ILE A 38 -3.83 0.52 9.04
CA ILE A 38 -2.73 0.84 8.12
C ILE A 38 -1.47 0.09 8.60
N PRO A 39 -0.61 -0.43 7.69
CA PRO A 39 0.60 -1.17 8.04
C PRO A 39 1.69 -0.25 8.64
N ASN A 40 1.50 0.12 9.90
CA ASN A 40 2.31 1.04 10.69
C ASN A 40 2.58 0.44 12.09
N ASN A 41 3.45 1.09 12.87
CA ASN A 41 3.61 0.84 14.30
C ASN A 41 3.99 -0.59 14.68
N GLU A 42 4.93 -1.16 13.92
CA GLU A 42 5.43 -2.48 14.24
C GLU A 42 6.37 -2.42 15.45
N LEU A 43 6.07 -3.27 16.44
CA LEU A 43 6.91 -3.55 17.57
C LEU A 43 7.39 -4.99 17.47
N PHE A 44 8.68 -5.22 17.70
CA PHE A 44 9.23 -6.56 17.87
C PHE A 44 9.95 -6.66 19.21
N ASP A 45 9.51 -7.60 20.06
CA ASP A 45 10.15 -7.91 21.34
C ASP A 45 10.95 -9.22 21.25
N SER A 46 12.28 -9.12 21.21
CA SER A 46 13.15 -10.29 21.09
C SER A 46 13.21 -11.12 22.37
N ARG A 47 12.83 -10.56 23.52
CA ARG A 47 12.85 -11.25 24.82
C ARG A 47 11.85 -12.39 24.89
N ILE A 48 10.79 -12.34 24.09
CA ILE A 48 9.68 -13.30 24.10
C ILE A 48 9.62 -14.17 22.83
N GLU A 49 10.41 -13.87 21.80
CA GLU A 49 10.48 -14.66 20.56
C GLU A 49 11.91 -14.97 20.12
N SER A 50 12.30 -16.24 20.27
CA SER A 50 13.46 -16.81 19.58
C SER A 50 13.09 -17.23 18.15
N GLN A 51 13.96 -16.94 17.18
CA GLN A 51 13.78 -17.34 15.77
C GLN A 51 14.04 -18.83 15.50
N ALA A 52 14.33 -19.64 16.54
CA ALA A 52 14.62 -21.07 16.42
C ALA A 52 13.43 -21.89 15.87
N TRP A 53 12.19 -21.40 16.02
CA TRP A 53 10.97 -22.08 15.56
C TRP A 53 10.91 -22.31 14.04
N LYS A 54 11.73 -21.59 13.28
CA LYS A 54 11.81 -21.70 11.82
C LYS A 54 12.59 -22.93 11.32
N LYS A 55 13.20 -23.70 12.23
CA LYS A 55 14.03 -24.86 11.88
C LYS A 55 13.27 -26.17 12.07
N ALA A 56 13.54 -27.14 11.18
CA ALA A 56 13.08 -28.51 11.35
C ALA A 56 13.57 -29.09 12.69
N GLY A 57 12.74 -29.91 13.34
CA GLY A 57 13.04 -30.50 14.65
C GLY A 57 12.78 -29.57 15.85
N PHE A 58 12.28 -28.35 15.64
CA PHE A 58 11.85 -27.49 16.74
C PHE A 58 10.71 -28.13 17.55
N ASN A 59 10.87 -28.18 18.88
CA ASN A 59 9.83 -28.73 19.76
C ASN A 59 8.75 -27.69 20.05
N ALA A 60 7.65 -27.76 19.29
CA ALA A 60 6.44 -26.95 19.51
C ALA A 60 5.40 -27.65 20.42
N SER A 61 5.79 -28.57 21.31
CA SER A 61 4.84 -29.31 22.18
C SER A 61 3.98 -28.44 23.08
N THR A 62 4.51 -27.28 23.48
CA THR A 62 3.83 -26.35 24.38
C THR A 62 2.96 -25.32 23.65
N TRP A 63 2.97 -25.31 22.31
CA TRP A 63 2.17 -24.37 21.53
C TRP A 63 0.77 -24.93 21.31
N PRO A 64 -0.28 -24.09 21.38
CA PRO A 64 -1.62 -24.54 21.10
C PRO A 64 -1.77 -24.95 19.63
N ASN A 65 -2.66 -25.91 19.40
CA ASN A 65 -3.06 -26.31 18.07
C ASN A 65 -3.84 -25.18 17.37
N ALA A 66 -3.78 -25.15 16.05
CA ALA A 66 -4.51 -24.23 15.22
C ALA A 66 -6.01 -24.54 15.28
N ILE A 67 -6.82 -23.49 15.29
CA ILE A 67 -8.27 -23.59 15.22
C ILE A 67 -8.67 -23.47 13.75
N VAL A 68 -9.29 -24.51 13.20
CA VAL A 68 -9.84 -24.48 11.84
C VAL A 68 -11.00 -23.49 11.81
N GLN A 69 -10.95 -22.57 10.85
CA GLN A 69 -11.97 -21.54 10.66
C GLN A 69 -12.77 -21.85 9.39
N THR A 70 -14.07 -21.54 9.40
CA THR A 70 -14.87 -21.51 8.18
C THR A 70 -14.33 -20.41 7.27
N LEU A 71 -14.07 -20.74 6.01
CA LEU A 71 -13.65 -19.75 5.03
C LEU A 71 -14.80 -18.75 4.79
N PRO A 72 -14.50 -17.47 4.56
CA PRO A 72 -15.51 -16.55 4.03
C PRO A 72 -16.07 -17.11 2.71
N SER A 73 -17.28 -16.68 2.33
CA SER A 73 -17.94 -17.07 1.07
C SER A 73 -17.27 -16.49 -0.18
N THR A 74 -16.00 -16.07 -0.08
CA THR A 74 -15.24 -15.46 -1.15
C THR A 74 -14.45 -16.52 -1.92
N GLU A 75 -14.28 -16.28 -3.21
CA GLU A 75 -13.47 -17.14 -4.07
C GLU A 75 -11.98 -16.83 -3.90
N ILE A 76 -11.16 -17.88 -3.82
CA ILE A 76 -9.71 -17.72 -3.81
C ILE A 76 -9.24 -17.66 -5.25
N GLN A 77 -8.57 -16.58 -5.58
CA GLN A 77 -8.00 -16.37 -6.91
C GLN A 77 -6.49 -16.21 -6.82
N SER A 78 -5.79 -16.59 -7.89
CA SER A 78 -4.37 -16.26 -8.03
C SER A 78 -4.24 -14.74 -8.17
N SER A 79 -3.29 -14.15 -7.45
CA SER A 79 -2.99 -12.73 -7.61
C SER A 79 -2.44 -12.48 -9.02
N PRO A 80 -3.08 -11.63 -9.84
CA PRO A 80 -2.57 -11.28 -11.17
C PRO A 80 -1.46 -10.23 -11.11
N VAL A 81 -1.18 -9.65 -9.93
CA VAL A 81 -0.20 -8.59 -9.74
C VAL A 81 1.12 -9.13 -9.23
N GLU A 82 2.20 -8.49 -9.67
CA GLU A 82 3.54 -8.75 -9.15
C GLU A 82 3.61 -8.40 -7.65
N PRO A 83 4.29 -9.21 -6.83
CA PRO A 83 4.36 -8.97 -5.40
C PRO A 83 5.18 -7.72 -5.09
N VAL A 84 4.92 -7.14 -3.92
CA VAL A 84 5.78 -6.10 -3.36
C VAL A 84 7.13 -6.72 -2.98
N ARG A 85 8.22 -6.10 -3.43
CA ARG A 85 9.58 -6.56 -3.14
C ARG A 85 10.46 -5.41 -2.67
N ILE A 86 11.51 -5.75 -1.93
CA ILE A 86 12.62 -4.83 -1.69
C ILE A 86 13.38 -4.67 -3.00
N LYS A 87 13.58 -3.42 -3.41
CA LYS A 87 14.18 -3.05 -4.69
C LYS A 87 15.57 -2.48 -4.53
N GLU A 88 15.82 -1.82 -3.40
CA GLU A 88 17.08 -1.13 -3.14
C GLU A 88 17.35 -1.03 -1.64
N SER A 89 18.63 -1.12 -1.26
CA SER A 89 19.12 -0.79 0.07
C SER A 89 19.84 0.56 0.04
N ILE A 90 19.32 1.55 0.76
CA ILE A 90 19.80 2.93 0.76
C ILE A 90 20.46 3.24 2.11
N LYS A 91 21.76 3.56 2.09
CA LYS A 91 22.48 4.00 3.29
C LYS A 91 22.20 5.48 3.59
N ALA A 92 22.28 5.86 4.85
CA ALA A 92 22.19 7.26 5.24
C ALA A 92 23.32 8.08 4.59
N VAL A 93 22.96 9.21 3.97
CA VAL A 93 23.92 10.17 3.39
C VAL A 93 24.54 11.06 4.47
N SER A 94 23.78 11.36 5.53
CA SER A 94 24.23 12.17 6.66
C SER A 94 23.64 11.67 7.97
N ILE A 95 24.41 11.79 9.06
CA ILE A 95 23.96 11.50 10.42
C ILE A 95 24.20 12.76 11.26
N THR A 96 23.15 13.23 11.93
CA THR A 96 23.18 14.43 12.77
C THR A 96 22.71 14.10 14.17
N ASN A 97 23.22 14.83 15.17
CA ASN A 97 22.80 14.69 16.56
C ASN A 97 22.26 16.03 17.09
N PRO A 98 20.97 16.37 16.80
CA PRO A 98 20.42 17.67 17.13
C PRO A 98 20.24 17.90 18.64
N GLU A 99 20.12 16.84 19.44
CA GLU A 99 20.00 16.89 20.91
C GLU A 99 20.71 15.70 21.56
N SER A 100 21.45 15.95 22.66
CA SER A 100 22.16 14.88 23.37
C SER A 100 21.21 13.98 24.19
N GLY A 101 21.11 12.71 23.79
CA GLY A 101 20.81 11.60 24.71
C GLY A 101 19.40 11.00 24.67
N ALA A 102 19.35 9.66 24.65
CA ALA A 102 18.73 8.82 25.68
C ALA A 102 18.97 7.35 25.31
N TYR A 103 19.79 6.66 26.12
CA TYR A 103 20.04 5.23 26.00
C TYR A 103 18.92 4.48 26.73
N ASN A 104 17.98 3.93 25.98
CA ASN A 104 16.91 3.06 26.49
C ASN A 104 17.09 1.64 25.93
N ALA A 105 16.51 0.65 26.61
CA ALA A 105 16.55 -0.75 26.17
C ALA A 105 15.72 -1.03 24.89
N SER A 106 14.93 -0.05 24.43
CA SER A 106 14.18 -0.11 23.18
C SER A 106 14.80 0.81 22.13
N ILE A 107 15.07 0.24 20.95
CA ILE A 107 15.48 0.98 19.77
C ILE A 107 14.21 1.44 19.06
N ARG A 108 13.99 2.75 18.95
CA ARG A 108 12.83 3.33 18.27
C ARG A 108 13.29 4.08 17.03
N MET A 109 12.65 3.77 15.91
CA MET A 109 12.74 4.48 14.64
C MET A 109 11.48 5.32 14.48
N HIS A 110 11.66 6.63 14.32
CA HIS A 110 10.60 7.57 13.93
C HIS A 110 10.87 8.05 12.50
N TYR A 111 9.90 7.89 11.62
CA TYR A 111 10.02 8.18 10.19
C TYR A 111 9.37 9.53 9.85
N GLY A 112 10.00 10.31 8.97
CA GLY A 112 9.45 11.59 8.54
C GLY A 112 9.93 12.07 7.18
N GLU A 113 9.07 12.82 6.49
CA GLU A 113 9.38 13.39 5.17
C GLU A 113 10.09 14.75 5.26
N LYS A 114 9.88 15.48 6.35
CA LYS A 114 10.36 16.85 6.55
C LYS A 114 11.03 17.01 7.91
N LEU A 115 11.96 17.96 7.99
CA LEU A 115 12.56 18.41 9.23
C LEU A 115 12.02 19.78 9.61
N ARG A 116 11.94 20.04 10.91
CA ARG A 116 11.78 21.39 11.47
C ARG A 116 13.11 22.14 11.37
N SER A 117 13.08 23.45 11.61
CA SER A 117 14.31 24.27 11.70
C SER A 117 15.29 23.80 12.79
N THR A 118 14.81 23.04 13.78
CA THR A 118 15.64 22.41 14.82
C THR A 118 16.41 21.18 14.35
N GLY A 119 16.19 20.69 13.12
CA GLY A 119 16.75 19.44 12.62
C GLY A 119 16.04 18.17 13.12
N ARG A 120 15.00 18.31 13.95
CA ARG A 120 14.11 17.20 14.35
C ARG A 120 13.05 16.94 13.27
N ILE A 121 12.50 15.73 13.24
CA ILE A 121 11.40 15.38 12.34
C ILE A 121 10.19 16.30 12.58
N GLN A 122 9.60 16.80 11.50
CA GLN A 122 8.29 17.44 11.53
C GLN A 122 7.21 16.37 11.67
N ASP A 123 6.85 16.06 12.92
CA ASP A 123 5.86 15.03 13.22
C ASP A 123 4.44 15.45 12.83
N THR A 124 4.03 15.07 11.62
CA THR A 124 2.64 15.18 11.11
C THR A 124 1.88 13.85 11.17
N GLY A 125 2.57 12.73 11.41
CA GLY A 125 1.97 11.39 11.47
C GLY A 125 1.74 10.87 12.89
N GLY A 126 2.16 11.62 13.90
CA GLY A 126 2.06 11.28 15.30
C GLY A 126 2.62 9.90 15.61
N ASN A 127 1.88 9.18 16.45
CA ASN A 127 2.26 7.83 16.84
C ASN A 127 2.22 6.80 15.71
N TRP A 128 1.85 7.13 14.47
CA TRP A 128 1.71 6.19 13.34
C TRP A 128 2.99 5.98 12.51
N GLN A 129 4.05 6.74 12.78
CA GLN A 129 5.27 6.71 11.96
C GLN A 129 6.44 6.09 12.73
N HIS A 130 6.19 4.97 13.40
CA HIS A 130 7.16 4.38 14.31
C HIS A 130 7.37 2.89 14.11
N SER A 131 8.61 2.45 14.33
CA SER A 131 8.93 1.04 14.54
C SER A 131 9.77 0.90 15.80
N THR A 132 9.50 -0.13 16.61
CA THR A 132 10.19 -0.36 17.87
C THR A 132 10.77 -1.75 17.95
N TYR A 133 12.03 -1.86 18.30
CA TYR A 133 12.69 -3.11 18.63
C TYR A 133 13.05 -3.13 20.11
N ILE A 134 12.57 -4.12 20.85
CA ILE A 134 12.98 -4.36 22.23
C ILE A 134 14.07 -5.42 22.21
N HIS A 135 15.28 -5.00 22.58
CA HIS A 135 16.48 -5.84 22.58
C HIS A 135 16.56 -6.66 23.87
N ASP A 136 16.95 -7.92 23.78
CA ASP A 136 17.13 -8.82 24.93
C ASP A 136 18.42 -8.56 25.74
N GLY A 137 19.26 -7.66 25.23
CA GLY A 137 20.52 -7.26 25.84
C GLY A 137 21.74 -8.08 25.37
N THR A 138 21.57 -8.98 24.40
CA THR A 138 22.64 -9.89 23.97
C THR A 138 23.05 -9.71 22.51
N GLY A 139 24.35 -9.54 22.29
CA GLY A 139 24.95 -9.49 20.95
C GLY A 139 24.50 -8.31 20.10
N SER A 140 24.81 -8.40 18.80
CA SER A 140 24.29 -7.48 17.79
C SER A 140 23.18 -8.18 17.01
N VAL A 141 22.18 -7.40 16.59
CA VAL A 141 21.05 -7.92 15.82
C VAL A 141 20.84 -7.13 14.54
N THR A 142 20.40 -7.83 13.50
CA THR A 142 19.81 -7.21 12.32
C THR A 142 18.31 -7.44 12.37
N TRP A 143 17.56 -6.34 12.37
CA TRP A 143 16.11 -6.36 12.36
C TRP A 143 15.57 -5.50 11.22
N ILE A 144 14.51 -6.01 10.60
CA ILE A 144 13.72 -5.31 9.58
C ILE A 144 12.24 -5.50 9.94
N PRO A 145 11.44 -4.42 10.04
CA PRO A 145 9.99 -4.55 10.15
C PRO A 145 9.43 -5.35 8.97
N ARG A 146 8.47 -6.25 9.22
CA ARG A 146 7.91 -7.16 8.20
C ARG A 146 6.44 -6.94 7.87
N HIS A 147 5.75 -6.17 8.70
CA HIS A 147 4.30 -5.94 8.67
C HIS A 147 3.95 -4.45 8.63
N SER A 148 4.96 -3.61 8.42
CA SER A 148 4.83 -2.16 8.26
C SER A 148 5.74 -1.62 7.16
N TYR A 149 5.36 -0.47 6.61
CA TYR A 149 6.20 0.32 5.69
C TYR A 149 5.92 1.81 5.91
N TYR A 150 6.83 2.69 5.48
CA TYR A 150 6.73 4.13 5.73
C TYR A 150 7.25 4.91 4.51
N GLY A 151 6.60 6.03 4.19
CA GLY A 151 7.15 7.06 3.30
C GLY A 151 8.00 8.02 4.10
N PHE A 152 9.29 8.13 3.80
CA PHE A 152 10.18 9.00 4.57
C PHE A 152 11.44 9.38 3.80
N ARG A 153 12.07 10.45 4.27
CA ARG A 153 13.44 10.83 3.93
C ARG A 153 14.35 10.79 5.14
N TYR A 154 13.79 10.99 6.33
CA TYR A 154 14.52 11.10 7.60
C TYR A 154 14.08 10.02 8.56
N ILE A 155 15.03 9.48 9.32
CA ILE A 155 14.78 8.57 10.43
C ILE A 155 15.42 9.16 11.68
N GLU A 156 14.63 9.38 12.72
CA GLU A 156 15.11 9.72 14.05
C GLU A 156 15.25 8.43 14.86
N LEU A 157 16.47 8.19 15.37
CA LEU A 157 16.83 6.99 16.11
C LEU A 157 17.04 7.31 17.58
N THR A 158 16.41 6.52 18.44
CA THR A 158 16.64 6.58 19.89
C THR A 158 16.92 5.18 20.44
N GLY A 159 17.62 5.08 21.56
CA GLY A 159 17.94 3.80 22.22
C GLY A 159 19.01 2.94 21.55
N VAL A 160 19.76 3.47 20.57
CA VAL A 160 20.92 2.78 20.00
C VAL A 160 22.12 2.96 20.93
N ALA A 161 22.82 1.86 21.26
CA ALA A 161 24.05 1.92 22.02
C ALA A 161 25.22 2.42 21.15
N GLY A 162 26.05 3.30 21.72
CA GLY A 162 27.19 3.88 21.01
C GLY A 162 26.83 4.97 19.99
N THR A 163 27.78 5.31 19.12
CA THR A 163 27.58 6.32 18.07
C THR A 163 27.12 5.65 16.77
N PRO A 164 25.94 6.01 16.22
CA PRO A 164 25.48 5.50 14.94
C PRO A 164 26.44 5.81 13.79
N ASN A 165 26.53 4.89 12.83
CA ASN A 165 27.27 5.06 11.58
C ASN A 165 26.38 4.67 10.38
N ALA A 166 26.90 4.80 9.16
CA ALA A 166 26.14 4.55 7.93
C ALA A 166 25.62 3.10 7.77
N GLY A 167 26.11 2.15 8.58
CA GLY A 167 25.62 0.77 8.66
C GLY A 167 24.64 0.51 9.79
N THR A 168 24.39 1.48 10.68
CA THR A 168 23.46 1.32 11.82
C THR A 168 22.02 1.18 11.34
N VAL A 169 21.62 1.97 10.34
CA VAL A 169 20.30 1.87 9.69
C VAL A 169 20.46 2.02 8.19
N VAL A 170 19.84 1.09 7.47
CA VAL A 170 19.80 1.05 6.00
C VAL A 170 18.33 0.97 5.59
N ALA A 171 17.86 1.98 4.86
CA ALA A 171 16.50 2.01 4.36
C ALA A 171 16.34 0.93 3.27
N GLN A 172 15.22 0.23 3.30
CA GLN A 172 14.88 -0.80 2.32
C GLN A 172 13.73 -0.27 1.47
N ARG A 173 14.04 0.23 0.28
CA ARG A 173 13.02 0.72 -0.63
C ARG A 173 12.22 -0.45 -1.17
N LEU A 174 10.90 -0.35 -1.10
CA LEU A 174 9.97 -1.37 -1.57
C LEU A 174 8.85 -0.75 -2.39
N HIS A 175 8.35 -1.53 -3.35
CA HIS A 175 7.13 -1.28 -4.11
C HIS A 175 6.76 -2.56 -4.86
N SER A 176 5.59 -2.60 -5.52
CA SER A 176 5.22 -3.66 -6.45
C SER A 176 6.32 -3.88 -7.48
N ASP A 177 6.66 -5.15 -7.77
CA ASP A 177 7.80 -5.50 -8.63
C ASP A 177 7.53 -5.26 -10.12
N VAL A 178 7.35 -3.99 -10.49
CA VAL A 178 7.06 -3.54 -11.85
C VAL A 178 8.32 -3.06 -12.55
N ARG A 179 8.34 -3.22 -13.87
CA ARG A 179 9.44 -2.80 -14.75
C ARG A 179 9.14 -1.44 -15.37
N GLY A 180 10.16 -0.58 -15.51
CA GLY A 180 10.07 0.63 -16.33
C GLY A 180 9.93 0.32 -17.83
N ILE A 181 9.06 1.06 -18.51
CA ILE A 181 8.78 0.93 -19.95
C ILE A 181 8.82 2.26 -20.71
N GLY A 182 8.74 3.40 -20.01
CA GLY A 182 8.91 4.73 -20.58
C GLY A 182 10.13 5.43 -19.98
N TRP A 183 10.78 6.30 -20.74
CA TRP A 183 11.87 7.14 -20.27
C TRP A 183 11.83 8.49 -20.98
N PHE A 184 12.28 9.53 -20.28
CA PHE A 184 12.33 10.89 -20.80
C PHE A 184 13.65 11.53 -20.41
N THR A 185 14.19 12.34 -21.31
CA THR A 185 15.31 13.25 -21.02
C THR A 185 15.10 14.54 -21.80
N ALA A 186 15.55 15.65 -21.25
CA ALA A 186 15.52 16.95 -21.91
C ALA A 186 16.87 17.66 -21.73
N SER A 187 17.14 18.65 -22.57
CA SER A 187 18.29 19.56 -22.38
C SER A 187 18.14 20.50 -21.19
N ASP A 188 16.93 20.60 -20.62
CA ASP A 188 16.64 21.37 -19.42
C ASP A 188 16.64 20.41 -18.21
N ASP A 189 17.57 20.64 -17.28
CA ASP A 189 17.73 19.83 -16.08
C ASP A 189 16.48 19.87 -15.18
N THR A 190 15.70 20.96 -15.23
CA THR A 190 14.44 21.09 -14.47
C THR A 190 13.38 20.13 -15.00
N LEU A 191 13.25 20.02 -16.32
CA LEU A 191 12.30 19.09 -16.94
C LEU A 191 12.68 17.63 -16.66
N THR A 192 13.98 17.32 -16.72
CA THR A 192 14.50 15.99 -16.34
C THR A 192 14.21 15.71 -14.86
N TRP A 193 14.44 16.69 -13.97
CA TRP A 193 14.14 16.55 -12.55
C TRP A 193 12.65 16.35 -12.24
N ILE A 194 11.75 17.06 -12.94
CA ILE A 194 10.29 16.89 -12.80
C ILE A 194 9.91 15.44 -13.18
N HIS A 195 10.38 14.96 -14.32
CA HIS A 195 10.12 13.58 -14.75
C HIS A 195 10.63 12.56 -13.72
N ASP A 196 11.89 12.68 -13.30
CA ASP A 196 12.51 11.72 -12.39
C ASP A 196 11.82 11.70 -11.03
N THR A 197 11.41 12.87 -10.53
CA THR A 197 10.68 12.98 -9.27
C THR A 197 9.28 12.36 -9.38
N THR A 198 8.56 12.62 -10.48
CA THR A 198 7.26 11.97 -10.76
C THR A 198 7.42 10.45 -10.84
N TRP A 199 8.48 9.96 -11.48
CA TRP A 199 8.80 8.53 -11.53
C TRP A 199 9.00 7.92 -10.14
N GLN A 200 9.78 8.59 -9.29
CA GLN A 200 9.96 8.13 -7.90
C GLN A 200 8.64 8.13 -7.14
N SER A 201 7.81 9.16 -7.31
CA SER A 201 6.49 9.24 -6.66
C SER A 201 5.54 8.13 -7.10
N MET A 202 5.50 7.81 -8.40
CA MET A 202 4.73 6.66 -8.90
C MET A 202 5.15 5.36 -8.22
N LEU A 203 6.46 5.09 -8.15
CA LEU A 203 6.98 3.90 -7.47
C LEU A 203 6.66 3.87 -5.97
N ASN A 204 6.72 5.02 -5.29
CA ASN A 204 6.43 5.11 -3.86
C ASN A 204 4.96 4.82 -3.54
N ASN A 205 4.06 5.00 -4.52
CA ASN A 205 2.61 4.88 -4.38
C ASN A 205 2.03 3.59 -5.00
N ILE A 206 2.86 2.59 -5.32
CA ILE A 206 2.38 1.28 -5.78
C ILE A 206 2.81 0.17 -4.82
N VAL A 207 2.02 -0.04 -3.77
CA VAL A 207 2.24 -1.11 -2.78
C VAL A 207 1.08 -2.09 -2.85
N GLY A 208 0.99 -2.81 -3.98
CA GLY A 208 -0.09 -3.73 -4.29
C GLY A 208 -1.36 -3.07 -4.87
N VAL A 209 -1.56 -1.78 -4.61
CA VAL A 209 -2.60 -0.89 -5.14
C VAL A 209 -2.01 0.52 -5.35
N PRO A 210 -2.60 1.37 -6.21
CA PRO A 210 -2.14 2.75 -6.38
C PRO A 210 -2.68 3.63 -5.23
N THR A 211 -1.81 4.15 -4.38
CA THR A 211 -2.18 4.95 -3.18
C THR A 211 -2.05 6.45 -3.40
N ASP A 212 -2.79 7.26 -2.65
CA ASP A 212 -2.69 8.73 -2.61
C ASP A 212 -1.30 9.21 -2.14
N GLY A 213 -0.77 8.56 -1.11
CA GLY A 213 0.50 8.91 -0.51
C GLY A 213 1.10 7.77 0.30
N ALA A 214 2.43 7.77 0.43
CA ALA A 214 3.15 6.71 1.13
C ALA A 214 3.31 6.96 2.65
N TYR A 215 2.89 8.13 3.15
CA TYR A 215 3.16 8.54 4.53
C TYR A 215 1.97 8.29 5.47
N LEU A 216 0.84 8.99 5.31
CA LEU A 216 -0.29 8.93 6.25
C LEU A 216 -1.32 7.85 5.89
N GLU A 217 -2.22 8.16 4.95
CA GLU A 217 -3.45 7.40 4.70
C GLU A 217 -3.17 6.11 3.93
N LYS A 218 -2.35 6.20 2.88
CA LYS A 218 -1.98 5.07 2.01
C LYS A 218 -3.22 4.40 1.43
N GLN A 219 -4.24 5.20 1.16
CA GLN A 219 -5.52 4.75 0.65
C GLN A 219 -5.51 4.79 -0.87
N PRO A 220 -6.10 3.80 -1.52
CA PRO A 220 -6.18 3.76 -2.98
C PRO A 220 -7.32 4.62 -3.51
N TRP A 221 -7.22 5.93 -3.29
CA TRP A 221 -8.20 6.93 -3.72
C TRP A 221 -8.36 6.93 -5.24
N LEU A 222 -9.61 6.88 -5.70
CA LEU A 222 -9.91 6.61 -7.11
C LEU A 222 -9.43 7.73 -8.04
N SER A 223 -9.80 8.97 -7.74
CA SER A 223 -9.48 10.12 -8.61
C SER A 223 -7.97 10.32 -8.72
N ASP A 224 -7.24 10.28 -7.60
CA ASP A 224 -5.78 10.43 -7.53
C ASP A 224 -5.06 9.47 -8.47
N ALA A 225 -5.45 8.20 -8.45
CA ALA A 225 -4.85 7.17 -9.29
C ALA A 225 -5.34 7.22 -10.75
N ALA A 226 -6.56 7.69 -11.00
CA ALA A 226 -7.13 7.85 -12.33
C ALA A 226 -6.50 9.01 -13.11
N VAL A 227 -6.35 10.19 -12.49
CA VAL A 227 -5.69 11.33 -13.15
C VAL A 227 -4.21 11.03 -13.49
N MET A 228 -3.58 10.12 -12.74
CA MET A 228 -2.22 9.65 -13.00
C MET A 228 -2.13 8.45 -13.94
N SER A 229 -3.26 7.85 -14.33
CA SER A 229 -3.29 6.54 -15.00
C SER A 229 -2.58 6.53 -16.36
N GLU A 230 -2.79 7.56 -17.20
CA GLU A 230 -2.07 7.70 -18.48
C GLU A 230 -0.55 7.78 -18.27
N THR A 231 -0.11 8.58 -17.29
CA THR A 231 1.31 8.79 -16.99
C THR A 231 1.95 7.50 -16.52
N ILE A 232 1.33 6.78 -15.57
CA ILE A 232 1.91 5.57 -15.01
C ILE A 232 1.84 4.38 -15.99
N LEU A 233 0.79 4.26 -16.81
CA LEU A 233 0.70 3.25 -17.86
C LEU A 233 1.68 3.48 -19.01
N SER A 234 2.10 4.73 -19.24
CA SER A 234 3.19 5.06 -20.16
C SER A 234 4.58 4.79 -19.59
N SER A 235 4.71 4.81 -18.25
CA SER A 235 5.99 4.80 -17.55
C SER A 235 6.38 3.42 -17.04
N LEU A 236 5.44 2.68 -16.46
CA LEU A 236 5.68 1.42 -15.77
C LEU A 236 4.79 0.31 -16.35
N ASN A 237 5.29 -0.92 -16.36
CA ASN A 237 4.49 -2.10 -16.72
C ASN A 237 3.50 -2.44 -15.59
N VAL A 238 2.44 -1.64 -15.48
CA VAL A 238 1.43 -1.73 -14.40
C VAL A 238 0.07 -2.22 -14.90
N LYS A 239 -0.05 -2.71 -16.15
CA LYS A 239 -1.33 -3.19 -16.71
C LYS A 239 -2.04 -4.17 -15.79
N SER A 240 -1.33 -5.19 -15.28
CA SER A 240 -1.94 -6.18 -14.38
C SER A 240 -2.37 -5.58 -13.04
N LEU A 241 -1.59 -4.62 -12.50
CA LEU A 241 -1.91 -3.92 -11.26
C LEU A 241 -3.18 -3.08 -11.42
N TYR A 242 -3.25 -2.26 -12.47
CA TYR A 242 -4.42 -1.43 -12.76
C TYR A 242 -5.64 -2.27 -13.16
N THR A 243 -5.47 -3.39 -13.86
CA THR A 243 -6.57 -4.31 -14.19
C THR A 243 -7.14 -4.97 -12.93
N LYS A 244 -6.27 -5.38 -11.98
CA LYS A 244 -6.68 -5.91 -10.69
C LYS A 244 -7.39 -4.85 -9.87
N TRP A 245 -6.84 -3.63 -9.84
CA TRP A 245 -7.45 -2.53 -9.11
C TRP A 245 -8.80 -2.10 -9.70
N ALA A 246 -8.97 -2.11 -11.02
CA ALA A 246 -10.28 -1.94 -11.66
C ALA A 246 -11.31 -2.99 -11.20
N GLN A 247 -10.87 -4.24 -10.96
CA GLN A 247 -11.74 -5.24 -10.32
C GLN A 247 -12.02 -4.89 -8.85
N ASP A 248 -11.04 -4.41 -8.08
CA ASP A 248 -11.28 -3.95 -6.70
C ASP A 248 -12.33 -2.82 -6.66
N ILE A 249 -12.31 -1.89 -7.63
CA ILE A 249 -13.30 -0.82 -7.77
C ILE A 249 -14.69 -1.41 -8.02
N ALA A 250 -14.80 -2.30 -9.00
CA ALA A 250 -16.07 -2.96 -9.32
C ALA A 250 -16.63 -3.76 -8.14
N ASP A 251 -15.77 -4.45 -7.39
CA ASP A 251 -16.14 -5.23 -6.20
C ASP A 251 -16.51 -4.34 -5.01
N SER A 252 -16.09 -3.06 -5.02
CA SER A 252 -16.40 -2.08 -3.97
C SER A 252 -17.70 -1.31 -4.23
N ALA A 253 -18.36 -1.51 -5.37
CA ALA A 253 -19.58 -0.79 -5.71
C ALA A 253 -20.68 -1.02 -4.65
N LEU A 254 -21.36 0.06 -4.28
CA LEU A 254 -22.49 0.02 -3.35
C LEU A 254 -23.72 -0.54 -4.05
N ALA A 255 -24.69 -1.00 -3.24
CA ALA A 255 -25.90 -1.66 -3.75
C ALA A 255 -26.77 -0.77 -4.67
N ASP A 256 -26.65 0.56 -4.56
CA ASP A 256 -27.33 1.53 -5.41
C ASP A 256 -26.55 1.89 -6.69
N GLY A 257 -25.37 1.32 -6.88
CA GLY A 257 -24.48 1.57 -8.02
C GLY A 257 -23.44 2.66 -7.79
N ASN A 258 -23.46 3.35 -6.64
CA ASN A 258 -22.45 4.33 -6.30
C ASN A 258 -21.08 3.67 -6.07
N LEU A 259 -20.00 4.42 -6.30
CA LEU A 259 -18.64 3.97 -6.09
C LEU A 259 -18.03 4.67 -4.87
N PRO A 260 -17.49 3.91 -3.90
CA PRO A 260 -16.68 4.47 -2.84
C PRO A 260 -15.49 5.26 -3.39
N PRO A 261 -15.00 6.26 -2.66
CA PRO A 261 -13.92 7.11 -3.14
C PRO A 261 -12.52 6.46 -3.09
N TRP A 262 -12.40 5.26 -2.53
CA TRP A 262 -11.19 4.43 -2.64
C TRP A 262 -11.57 2.96 -2.76
N ALA A 263 -10.72 2.18 -3.43
CA ALA A 263 -10.94 0.74 -3.61
C ALA A 263 -9.64 -0.07 -3.47
N PRO A 264 -9.63 -1.19 -2.72
CA PRO A 264 -10.77 -1.80 -2.05
C PRO A 264 -11.30 -0.99 -0.85
N SER A 265 -12.61 -0.96 -0.68
CA SER A 265 -13.28 -0.33 0.47
C SER A 265 -13.76 -1.36 1.50
N PRO A 266 -13.99 -0.96 2.76
CA PRO A 266 -14.88 -1.67 3.67
C PRO A 266 -16.26 -1.99 3.03
N LEU A 267 -16.90 -3.07 3.51
CA LEU A 267 -18.24 -3.49 3.07
C LEU A 267 -19.32 -2.45 3.41
N GLU A 268 -19.18 -1.78 4.54
CA GLU A 268 -20.04 -0.68 4.98
C GLU A 268 -19.25 0.62 4.81
N MET A 269 -19.70 1.47 3.90
CA MET A 269 -19.08 2.74 3.56
C MET A 269 -20.16 3.81 3.42
N ASP A 270 -19.87 5.02 3.91
CA ASP A 270 -20.73 6.16 3.62
C ASP A 270 -20.65 6.48 2.12
N PRO A 271 -21.77 6.85 1.47
CA PRO A 271 -21.83 6.88 0.01
C PRO A 271 -20.90 7.91 -0.64
N PHE A 272 -20.52 9.01 0.02
CA PHE A 272 -19.65 10.07 -0.54
C PHE A 272 -19.83 10.33 -2.06
N PRO A 273 -21.04 10.70 -2.52
CA PRO A 273 -21.30 10.87 -3.94
C PRO A 273 -20.37 11.90 -4.56
N SER A 274 -19.66 11.50 -5.61
CA SER A 274 -18.68 12.34 -6.28
C SER A 274 -18.44 11.86 -7.71
N PRO A 275 -18.96 12.59 -8.70
CA PRO A 275 -18.63 12.38 -10.10
C PRO A 275 -17.13 12.37 -10.37
N THR A 276 -16.37 13.24 -9.70
CA THR A 276 -14.90 13.28 -9.81
C THR A 276 -14.21 12.01 -9.35
N TRP A 277 -14.67 11.37 -8.27
CA TRP A 277 -14.09 10.11 -7.78
C TRP A 277 -14.73 8.86 -8.39
N GLY A 278 -16.02 8.87 -8.70
CA GLY A 278 -16.71 7.71 -9.28
C GLY A 278 -16.38 7.51 -10.76
N ASN A 279 -16.32 8.60 -11.55
CA ASN A 279 -15.97 8.50 -12.98
C ASN A 279 -14.51 8.04 -13.21
N ALA A 280 -13.68 8.12 -12.17
CA ALA A 280 -12.33 7.55 -12.16
C ALA A 280 -12.31 6.07 -12.61
N PHE A 281 -13.36 5.29 -12.31
CA PHE A 281 -13.45 3.91 -12.77
C PHE A 281 -13.47 3.81 -14.31
N SER A 282 -14.32 4.61 -14.96
CA SER A 282 -14.43 4.65 -16.41
C SER A 282 -13.11 5.12 -17.05
N GLU A 283 -12.48 6.14 -16.47
CA GLU A 283 -11.19 6.66 -16.93
C GLU A 283 -10.10 5.58 -16.86
N VAL A 284 -10.00 4.87 -15.75
CA VAL A 284 -9.01 3.79 -15.57
C VAL A 284 -9.19 2.66 -16.58
N VAL A 285 -10.43 2.23 -16.80
CA VAL A 285 -10.74 1.17 -17.78
C VAL A 285 -10.45 1.66 -19.20
N TRP A 286 -10.76 2.92 -19.51
CA TRP A 286 -10.44 3.53 -20.80
C TRP A 286 -8.95 3.62 -21.05
N GLN A 287 -8.17 4.08 -20.07
CA GLN A 287 -6.72 4.20 -20.17
C GLN A 287 -6.05 2.82 -20.30
N LEU A 288 -6.53 1.82 -19.56
CA LEU A 288 -6.10 0.44 -19.76
C LEU A 288 -6.34 -0.07 -21.19
N TYR A 289 -7.49 0.28 -21.79
CA TYR A 289 -7.78 -0.05 -23.18
C TYR A 289 -6.85 0.72 -24.14
N GLN A 290 -6.71 2.04 -23.99
CA GLN A 290 -5.86 2.88 -24.84
C GLN A 290 -4.40 2.38 -24.86
N HIS A 291 -3.87 2.02 -23.69
CA HIS A 291 -2.47 1.58 -23.57
C HIS A 291 -2.23 0.11 -23.97
N SER A 292 -3.28 -0.70 -24.16
CA SER A 292 -3.12 -2.13 -24.44
C SER A 292 -3.87 -2.68 -25.65
N GLY A 293 -4.81 -1.91 -26.22
CA GLY A 293 -5.71 -2.35 -27.29
C GLY A 293 -6.68 -3.46 -26.88
N ASP A 294 -6.77 -3.78 -25.59
CA ASP A 294 -7.51 -4.95 -25.09
C ASP A 294 -8.99 -4.63 -24.90
N VAL A 295 -9.77 -4.81 -25.97
CA VAL A 295 -11.22 -4.59 -25.98
C VAL A 295 -11.98 -5.44 -24.94
N ASN A 296 -11.40 -6.55 -24.47
CA ASN A 296 -12.04 -7.38 -23.46
C ASN A 296 -12.13 -6.68 -22.10
N LEU A 297 -11.26 -5.71 -21.82
CA LEU A 297 -11.34 -4.89 -20.60
C LEU A 297 -12.61 -4.03 -20.62
N LEU A 298 -12.94 -3.45 -21.78
CA LEU A 298 -14.20 -2.70 -21.95
C LEU A 298 -15.39 -3.62 -21.73
N SER A 299 -15.42 -4.79 -22.39
CA SER A 299 -16.52 -5.76 -22.24
C SER A 299 -16.66 -6.29 -20.82
N ARG A 300 -15.54 -6.54 -20.12
CA ARG A 300 -15.53 -7.04 -18.74
C ARG A 300 -16.17 -6.06 -17.76
N PHE A 301 -15.86 -4.77 -17.87
CA PHE A 301 -16.28 -3.76 -16.90
C PHE A 301 -17.49 -2.93 -17.34
N TYR A 302 -18.03 -3.17 -18.54
CA TYR A 302 -19.12 -2.39 -19.12
C TYR A 302 -20.35 -2.30 -18.22
N GLU A 303 -20.84 -3.42 -17.68
CA GLU A 303 -22.03 -3.41 -16.83
C GLU A 303 -21.78 -2.69 -15.49
N SER A 304 -20.58 -2.79 -14.91
CA SER A 304 -20.20 -2.04 -13.71
C SER A 304 -20.15 -0.53 -13.96
N MET A 305 -19.53 -0.10 -15.07
CA MET A 305 -19.50 1.31 -15.47
C MET A 305 -20.91 1.85 -15.75
N LYS A 306 -21.76 1.05 -16.40
CA LYS A 306 -23.15 1.40 -16.68
C LYS A 306 -24.00 1.49 -15.41
N SER A 307 -23.73 0.63 -14.42
CA SER A 307 -24.38 0.70 -13.10
C SER A 307 -24.07 2.03 -12.42
N TYR A 308 -22.80 2.43 -12.42
CA TYR A 308 -22.39 3.74 -11.89
C TYR A 308 -23.02 4.91 -12.66
N LEU A 309 -23.02 4.88 -13.99
CA LEU A 309 -23.71 5.90 -14.79
C LEU A 309 -25.21 5.98 -14.47
N SER A 310 -25.86 4.83 -14.26
CA SER A 310 -27.28 4.80 -13.87
C SER A 310 -27.52 5.41 -12.50
N TYR A 311 -26.63 5.15 -11.54
CA TYR A 311 -26.63 5.82 -10.23
C TYR A 311 -26.53 7.34 -10.41
N GLU A 312 -25.53 7.81 -11.14
CA GLU A 312 -25.30 9.24 -11.37
C GLU A 312 -26.51 9.94 -11.98
N LEU A 313 -27.09 9.38 -13.05
CA LEU A 313 -28.26 9.95 -13.73
C LEU A 313 -29.50 10.00 -12.83
N ASN A 314 -29.68 9.02 -11.93
CA ASN A 314 -30.81 8.99 -10.99
C ASN A 314 -30.68 9.98 -9.83
N HIS A 315 -29.48 10.54 -9.60
CA HIS A 315 -29.20 11.50 -8.52
C HIS A 315 -28.98 12.92 -9.02
N ARG A 316 -29.42 13.22 -10.25
CA ARG A 316 -29.42 14.58 -10.81
C ARG A 316 -30.71 15.32 -10.49
N ASN A 317 -30.66 16.65 -10.56
CA ASN A 317 -31.82 17.52 -10.47
C ASN A 317 -32.82 17.28 -11.62
N SER A 318 -33.96 17.96 -11.61
CA SER A 318 -35.01 17.79 -12.63
C SER A 318 -34.59 18.11 -14.07
N SER A 319 -33.49 18.85 -14.27
CA SER A 319 -32.90 19.10 -15.59
C SER A 319 -31.90 18.00 -16.03
N GLY A 320 -31.54 17.08 -15.14
CA GLY A 320 -30.56 16.02 -15.42
C GLY A 320 -29.10 16.45 -15.38
N LEU A 321 -28.80 17.70 -14.99
CA LEU A 321 -27.46 18.29 -15.16
C LEU A 321 -26.66 18.34 -13.86
N ILE A 322 -27.29 18.80 -12.78
CA ILE A 322 -26.59 19.07 -11.51
C ILE A 322 -26.83 17.90 -10.56
N GLY A 323 -25.74 17.31 -10.07
CA GLY A 323 -25.75 16.22 -9.08
C GLY A 323 -25.02 16.61 -7.81
N LEU A 324 -24.84 15.64 -6.92
CA LEU A 324 -24.01 15.79 -5.73
C LEU A 324 -22.52 15.67 -6.09
N GLU A 325 -21.66 16.43 -5.43
CA GLU A 325 -20.20 16.36 -5.61
C GLU A 325 -19.51 16.64 -4.27
N SER A 326 -18.75 15.67 -3.78
CA SER A 326 -18.11 15.71 -2.46
C SER A 326 -16.78 16.48 -2.45
N TRP A 327 -15.96 16.38 -3.48
CA TRP A 327 -14.60 16.94 -3.48
C TRP A 327 -14.38 18.02 -4.54
N GLY A 328 -14.86 17.84 -5.77
CA GLY A 328 -14.64 18.78 -6.87
C GLY A 328 -13.16 18.88 -7.28
N ASP A 329 -12.69 20.08 -7.62
CA ASP A 329 -11.29 20.37 -7.97
C ASP A 329 -10.42 20.43 -6.70
N TRP A 330 -10.14 19.25 -6.13
CA TRP A 330 -9.42 19.11 -4.87
C TRP A 330 -8.01 19.72 -4.97
N VAL A 331 -7.60 20.42 -3.90
CA VAL A 331 -6.32 21.19 -3.81
C VAL A 331 -6.10 22.27 -4.88
N THR A 332 -7.15 22.74 -5.53
CA THR A 332 -7.07 23.87 -6.46
C THR A 332 -6.48 25.14 -5.82
N PRO A 333 -5.62 25.90 -6.54
CA PRO A 333 -5.19 27.22 -6.08
C PRO A 333 -6.28 28.30 -6.25
N SER A 334 -7.46 27.93 -6.77
CA SER A 334 -8.54 28.83 -7.16
C SER A 334 -9.88 28.45 -6.50
N ILE A 335 -11.00 28.78 -7.14
CA ILE A 335 -12.36 28.43 -6.70
C ILE A 335 -12.66 26.98 -7.07
N ASN A 336 -13.03 26.17 -6.08
CA ASN A 336 -13.55 24.82 -6.26
C ASN A 336 -15.08 24.86 -6.43
N ASP A 337 -15.55 25.13 -7.64
CA ASP A 337 -16.98 25.08 -7.97
C ASP A 337 -17.42 23.62 -8.22
N LYS A 338 -17.87 22.99 -7.14
CA LYS A 338 -18.32 21.58 -7.15
C LYS A 338 -19.52 21.34 -8.08
N GLY A 339 -20.35 22.35 -8.32
CA GLY A 339 -21.49 22.22 -9.24
C GLY A 339 -21.02 22.06 -10.68
N ILE A 340 -20.09 22.92 -11.12
CA ILE A 340 -19.49 22.84 -12.46
C ILE A 340 -18.70 21.54 -12.60
N VAL A 341 -17.83 21.24 -11.64
CA VAL A 341 -16.94 20.07 -11.71
C VAL A 341 -17.74 18.76 -11.74
N GLY A 342 -18.74 18.61 -10.87
CA GLY A 342 -19.58 17.41 -10.82
C GLY A 342 -20.50 17.25 -12.04
N THR A 343 -20.87 18.34 -12.71
CA THR A 343 -21.58 18.29 -14.00
C THR A 343 -20.65 17.94 -15.16
N ALA A 344 -19.39 18.39 -15.14
CA ALA A 344 -18.43 18.13 -16.22
C ALA A 344 -17.89 16.69 -16.25
N HIS A 345 -17.91 15.97 -15.12
CA HIS A 345 -17.48 14.57 -15.02
C HIS A 345 -18.58 13.55 -15.35
N LEU A 346 -19.82 14.01 -15.53
CA LEU A 346 -20.90 13.22 -16.14
C LEU A 346 -20.67 13.14 -17.66
#